data_AF-A0A3B0V5K1-F1
#
_entry.id   AF-A0A3B0V5K1-F1
#
_cell.length_a   1.000
_cell.length_b   1.000
_cell.length_c   1.000
_cell.angle_alpha   90.00
_cell.angle_beta   90.00
_cell.angle_gamma   90.00
#
_symmetry.space_group_name_H-M   'P 1'
#
loop_
_entity.id
_entity.type
_entity.pdbx_description
1 polymer ?
#
loop_
_entity_poly.entity_id
_entity_poly.type
_entity_poly.pdbx_seq_one_letter_code
_entity_poly.pdbx_strand_id
1 'polypeptide(L)'
;MKTKLLLIVALSLTITTSFSQKKINKTKQAVISSVEGHKADLINISDEIWSLAETAFEENKSSKLLADYAEKQGFKVERGVAGIPTAFVATYG
;
A
#
# COMPACT_ATOMS: atom_id res chain seq x y z
N MET A 1 -34.59 27.94 -30.53
CA MET A 1 -34.35 28.11 -29.07
C MET A 1 -34.08 26.80 -28.34
N LYS A 2 -34.87 25.74 -28.58
CA LYS A 2 -34.74 24.44 -27.89
C LYS A 2 -33.36 23.76 -28.06
N THR A 3 -32.76 23.82 -29.25
CA THR A 3 -31.44 23.22 -29.55
C THR A 3 -30.27 23.98 -28.90
N LYS A 4 -30.34 25.32 -28.82
CA LYS A 4 -29.34 26.14 -28.10
C LYS A 4 -29.43 25.93 -26.58
N LEU A 5 -30.64 25.75 -26.05
CA LEU A 5 -30.87 25.44 -24.64
C LEU A 5 -30.31 24.04 -24.27
N LEU A 6 -30.46 23.06 -25.16
CA LEU A 6 -29.95 21.70 -24.97
C LEU A 6 -28.41 21.63 -24.97
N LEU A 7 -27.76 22.43 -25.82
CA LEU A 7 -26.29 22.56 -25.86
C LEU A 7 -25.73 23.25 -24.60
N ILE A 8 -26.42 24.24 -24.04
CA ILE A 8 -26.00 24.94 -22.81
C ILE A 8 -26.13 24.03 -21.59
N VAL A 9 -27.21 23.23 -21.52
CA VAL A 9 -27.41 22.24 -20.45
C VAL A 9 -26.33 21.15 -20.51
N ALA A 10 -26.02 20.62 -21.70
CA ALA A 10 -24.95 19.63 -21.87
C ALA A 10 -23.56 20.19 -21.48
N LEU A 11 -23.28 21.46 -21.80
CA LEU A 11 -22.02 22.11 -21.43
C LEU A 11 -21.92 22.35 -19.91
N SER A 12 -23.02 22.73 -19.25
CA SER A 12 -23.05 22.90 -17.79
C SER A 12 -22.85 21.60 -17.00
N LEU A 13 -23.24 20.45 -17.56
CA LEU A 13 -23.10 19.14 -16.91
C LEU A 13 -21.66 18.61 -16.92
N THR A 14 -20.82 19.09 -17.84
CA THR A 14 -19.40 18.69 -17.91
C THR A 14 -18.52 19.46 -16.92
N ILE A 15 -18.88 20.70 -16.59
CA ILE A 15 -18.09 21.58 -15.71
C ILE A 15 -18.16 21.15 -14.24
N THR A 16 -19.27 20.57 -13.78
CA THR A 16 -19.47 20.20 -12.37
C THR A 16 -18.66 18.99 -11.92
N THR A 17 -18.17 18.16 -12.84
CA THR A 17 -17.38 16.96 -12.50
C THR A 17 -15.93 17.26 -12.09
N SER A 18 -15.41 18.46 -12.41
CA SER A 18 -14.00 18.80 -12.18
C SER A 18 -13.71 19.49 -10.84
N PHE A 19 -14.73 19.97 -10.11
CA PHE A 19 -14.54 20.78 -8.90
C PHE A 19 -14.68 20.03 -7.56
N SER A 20 -14.90 18.70 -7.59
CA SER A 20 -15.11 17.91 -6.36
C SER A 20 -13.89 17.10 -5.89
N GLN A 21 -12.75 17.15 -6.59
CA GLN A 21 -11.53 16.50 -6.11
C GLN A 21 -10.79 17.41 -5.13
N LYS A 22 -10.88 17.08 -3.84
CA LYS A 22 -10.05 17.69 -2.78
C LYS A 22 -8.57 17.48 -3.13
N LYS A 23 -7.83 18.57 -3.41
CA LYS A 23 -6.39 18.54 -3.74
C LYS A 23 -5.63 17.71 -2.69
N ILE A 24 -4.86 16.72 -3.15
CA ILE A 24 -4.00 15.89 -2.29
C ILE A 24 -3.02 16.81 -1.54
N ASN A 25 -2.95 16.68 -0.22
CA ASN A 25 -2.02 17.47 0.59
C ASN A 25 -0.59 16.92 0.50
N LYS A 26 0.39 17.73 0.94
CA LYS A 26 1.82 17.36 0.85
C LYS A 26 2.14 16.04 1.54
N THR A 27 1.57 15.78 2.71
CA THR A 27 1.78 14.53 3.47
C THR A 27 1.30 13.32 2.68
N LYS A 28 0.09 13.37 2.13
CA LYS A 28 -0.46 12.28 1.32
C LYS A 28 0.35 12.06 0.05
N GLN A 29 0.83 13.13 -0.59
CA GLN A 29 1.73 13.01 -1.74
C GLN A 29 3.05 12.31 -1.36
N ALA A 30 3.64 12.66 -0.22
CA ALA A 30 4.87 12.03 0.27
C ALA A 30 4.67 10.53 0.57
N VAL A 31 3.52 10.16 1.17
CA VAL A 31 3.17 8.76 1.40
C VAL A 31 3.02 8.00 0.08
N ILE A 32 2.36 8.57 -0.93
CA ILE A 32 2.25 7.97 -2.27
C ILE A 32 3.64 7.75 -2.87
N SER A 33 4.49 8.78 -2.86
CA SER A 33 5.87 8.66 -3.36
C SER A 33 6.68 7.61 -2.62
N SER A 34 6.49 7.47 -1.31
CA SER A 34 7.12 6.42 -0.51
C SER A 34 6.65 5.02 -0.96
N VAL A 35 5.34 4.80 -1.10
CA VAL A 35 4.80 3.52 -1.56
C VAL A 35 5.32 3.16 -2.96
N GLU A 36 5.35 4.12 -3.89
CA GLU A 36 5.91 3.89 -5.22
C GLU A 36 7.40 3.55 -5.18
N GLY A 37 8.17 4.15 -4.27
CA GLY A 37 9.58 3.82 -4.07
C GLY A 37 9.83 2.38 -3.59
N HIS A 38 8.90 1.81 -2.83
CA HIS A 38 9.00 0.43 -2.32
C HIS A 38 8.31 -0.61 -3.20
N LYS A 39 7.65 -0.17 -4.28
CA LYS A 39 6.77 -1.00 -5.10
C LYS A 39 7.41 -2.30 -5.59
N ALA A 40 8.63 -2.23 -6.12
CA ALA A 40 9.31 -3.41 -6.65
C ALA A 40 9.57 -4.44 -5.54
N ASP A 41 10.10 -4.01 -4.39
CA ASP A 41 10.37 -4.87 -3.24
C ASP A 41 9.07 -5.51 -2.70
N LEU A 42 8.00 -4.71 -2.58
CA LEU A 42 6.69 -5.20 -2.09
C LEU A 42 6.06 -6.23 -3.04
N ILE A 43 6.15 -6.02 -4.36
CA ILE A 43 5.66 -7.00 -5.35
C ILE A 43 6.47 -8.28 -5.26
N ASN A 44 7.79 -8.19 -5.23
CA ASN A 44 8.66 -9.37 -5.14
C ASN A 44 8.40 -10.18 -3.86
N ILE A 45 8.24 -9.51 -2.72
CA ILE A 45 7.90 -10.16 -1.45
C ILE A 45 6.56 -10.88 -1.55
N SER A 46 5.55 -10.24 -2.16
CA SER A 46 4.24 -10.85 -2.37
C SER A 46 4.33 -12.11 -3.23
N ASP A 47 5.06 -12.05 -4.35
CA ASP A 47 5.24 -13.18 -5.26
C ASP A 47 6.02 -14.32 -4.59
N GLU A 48 7.04 -13.99 -3.78
CA GLU A 48 7.84 -14.98 -3.05
C GLU A 48 6.99 -15.69 -1.98
N ILE A 49 6.24 -14.97 -1.15
CA ILE A 49 5.33 -15.56 -0.15
C ILE A 49 4.31 -16.48 -0.83
N TRP A 50 3.75 -16.06 -1.96
CA TRP A 50 2.82 -16.90 -2.73
C TRP A 50 3.49 -18.19 -3.23
N SER A 51 4.73 -18.09 -3.71
CA SER A 51 5.49 -19.25 -4.21
C SER A 51 5.92 -20.24 -3.11
N LEU A 52 6.10 -19.75 -1.88
CA LEU A 52 6.53 -20.56 -0.74
C LEU A 52 5.41 -21.48 -0.25
N ALA A 53 4.15 -21.03 -0.31
CA ALA A 53 2.95 -21.81 0.04
C ALA A 53 3.05 -22.53 1.41
N GLU A 54 3.71 -21.89 2.38
CA GLU A 54 3.89 -22.45 3.72
C GLU A 54 2.56 -22.41 4.51
N THR A 55 2.35 -23.43 5.34
CA THR A 55 1.14 -23.53 6.17
C THR A 55 1.28 -22.70 7.45
N ALA A 56 0.14 -22.40 8.08
CA ALA A 56 0.12 -21.70 9.37
C ALA A 56 1.02 -22.40 10.41
N PHE A 57 1.79 -21.61 11.16
CA PHE A 57 2.78 -22.03 12.17
C PHE A 57 4.04 -22.74 11.63
N GLU A 58 4.16 -22.89 10.32
CA GLU A 58 5.33 -23.50 9.66
C GLU A 58 5.95 -22.53 8.62
N GLU A 59 5.56 -21.25 8.66
CA GLU A 59 5.95 -20.20 7.70
C GLU A 59 7.36 -19.63 7.96
N ASN A 60 8.34 -20.51 8.07
CA ASN A 60 9.73 -20.18 8.41
C ASN A 60 10.38 -19.21 7.42
N LYS A 61 10.13 -19.38 6.11
CA LYS A 61 10.72 -18.52 5.08
C LYS A 61 9.93 -17.24 4.91
N SER A 62 8.60 -17.33 4.91
CA SER A 62 7.70 -16.19 4.73
C SER A 62 7.79 -15.21 5.90
N SER A 63 7.81 -15.71 7.14
CA SER A 63 8.03 -14.87 8.33
C SER A 63 9.41 -14.22 8.32
N LYS A 64 10.45 -14.98 7.98
CA LYS A 64 11.81 -14.47 7.86
C LYS A 64 11.89 -13.34 6.84
N LEU A 65 11.32 -13.54 5.64
CA LEU A 65 11.34 -12.56 4.56
C LEU A 65 10.72 -11.23 5.00
N LEU A 66 9.53 -11.27 5.62
CA LEU A 66 8.85 -10.07 6.10
C LEU A 66 9.61 -9.36 7.23
N ALA A 67 10.11 -10.13 8.19
CA ALA A 67 10.87 -9.60 9.33
C ALA A 67 12.21 -8.98 8.89
N ASP A 68 12.94 -9.64 8.00
CA ASP A 68 14.19 -9.13 7.41
C ASP A 68 13.94 -7.82 6.64
N TYR A 69 12.84 -7.75 5.87
CA TYR A 69 12.48 -6.53 5.16
C TYR A 69 12.15 -5.40 6.12
N ALA A 70 11.41 -5.66 7.20
CA ALA A 70 11.12 -4.66 8.22
C ALA A 70 12.41 -4.13 8.90
N GLU A 71 13.34 -5.02 9.27
CA GLU A 71 14.66 -4.64 9.80
C GLU A 71 15.42 -3.75 8.82
N LYS A 72 15.44 -4.11 7.53
CA LYS A 72 16.07 -3.31 6.46
C LYS A 72 15.45 -1.91 6.33
N GLN A 73 14.15 -1.77 6.57
CA GLN A 73 13.45 -0.47 6.57
C GLN A 73 13.63 0.32 7.87
N GLY A 74 14.48 -0.15 8.79
CA GLY A 74 14.82 0.56 10.03
C GLY A 74 13.87 0.29 11.20
N PHE A 75 13.01 -0.73 11.10
CA PHE A 75 12.22 -1.17 12.25
C PHE A 75 13.08 -1.96 13.23
N LYS A 76 12.81 -1.80 14.53
CA LYS A 76 13.30 -2.73 15.55
C LYS A 76 12.41 -3.97 15.52
N VAL A 77 13.00 -5.13 15.21
CA VAL A 77 12.25 -6.39 15.12
C VAL A 77 12.56 -7.32 16.28
N GLU A 78 11.51 -7.86 16.88
CA GLU A 78 11.55 -8.93 17.87
C GLU A 78 10.95 -10.20 17.25
N ARG A 79 11.67 -11.32 17.28
CA ARG A 79 11.27 -12.60 16.66
C ARG A 79 10.99 -13.65 17.72
N GLY A 80 10.18 -14.66 17.40
CA GLY A 80 9.83 -15.73 18.32
C GLY A 80 8.81 -15.31 19.38
N VAL A 81 7.95 -14.33 19.08
CA VAL A 81 7.05 -13.71 20.07
C VAL A 81 6.01 -14.71 20.55
N ALA A 82 5.68 -14.64 21.85
CA ALA A 82 4.71 -15.54 22.51
C ALA A 82 5.03 -17.05 22.35
N GLY A 83 6.31 -17.40 22.18
CA GLY A 83 6.74 -18.79 22.02
C GLY A 83 6.44 -19.38 20.64
N ILE A 84 6.04 -18.56 19.67
CA ILE A 84 5.80 -18.96 18.29
C ILE A 84 7.04 -18.60 17.46
N PRO A 85 7.84 -19.58 16.99
CA PRO A 85 9.15 -19.31 16.35
C PRO A 85 9.06 -18.39 15.13
N THR A 86 7.96 -18.45 14.40
CA THR A 86 7.72 -17.68 13.17
C THR A 86 7.06 -16.31 13.42
N ALA A 87 6.53 -16.06 14.61
CA ALA A 87 5.92 -14.78 14.93
C ALA A 87 6.98 -13.70 15.16
N PHE A 88 6.74 -12.48 14.67
CA PHE A 88 7.61 -11.33 14.91
C PHE A 88 6.79 -10.04 15.13
N VAL A 89 7.40 -9.08 15.83
CA VAL A 89 6.88 -7.73 16.04
C VAL A 89 7.88 -6.73 15.51
N ALA A 90 7.45 -5.84 14.61
CA ALA A 90 8.24 -4.73 14.09
C ALA A 90 7.77 -3.42 14.73
N THR A 91 8.67 -2.72 15.42
CA THR A 91 8.40 -1.45 16.12
C THR A 91 9.18 -0.30 15.48
N TYR A 92 8.54 0.86 15.33
CA TYR A 92 9.15 2.08 14.83
C TYR A 92 8.70 3.27 15.69
N GLY A 93 9.63 4.17 16.04
CA GLY A 93 9.39 5.33 16.90
C GLY A 93 10.60 5.72 17.73
#